data_AF-A0A926BDK5-F1
#
_entry.id   AF-A0A926BDK5-F1
#
_cell.length_a   1.000
_cell.length_b   1.000
_cell.length_c   1.000
_cell.angle_alpha   90.00
_cell.angle_beta   90.00
_cell.angle_gamma   90.00
#
_symmetry.space_group_name_H-M   'P 1'
#
loop_
_entity.id
_entity.type
_entity.pdbx_description
1 polymer ?
#
loop_
_entity_poly.entity_id
_entity_poly.type
_entity_poly.pdbx_seq_one_letter_code
_entity_poly.pdbx_strand_id
1 'polypeptide(L)'
;MKRIAPLCLSLLVATAFVPQTEAAPPVVPAKGQWTASGTLLEACTCSVPCSCNFGEPPSPNHYCHAVFAYRLEKASWDGVDLSGLVIAGADGPKGGAAFLDERATPAQRPALQRLTRVVFAQGGPGNAPEMPFTFASVTHSIAGNDLKLRIGDVGGFTARVIIGRDGKTPVVVENNTVWPIARAIKGKTGSLNFLDKNVGAISASGTNANYGKFTMAGASGTVTKKASATGSCCGTHAAR
;
A
#
# COMPACT_ATOMS: atom_id res chain seq x y z
N MET A 1 -25.62 59.13 58.82
CA MET A 1 -25.07 57.76 58.79
C MET A 1 -25.91 56.90 57.85
N LYS A 2 -25.41 56.58 56.64
CA LYS A 2 -25.94 55.50 55.79
C LYS A 2 -24.72 54.77 55.21
N ARG A 3 -24.52 53.53 55.64
CA ARG A 3 -23.40 52.66 55.21
C ARG A 3 -23.81 52.03 53.88
N ILE A 4 -22.99 52.20 52.85
CA ILE A 4 -23.12 51.52 51.55
C ILE A 4 -22.38 50.18 51.68
N ALA A 5 -23.09 49.06 51.49
CA ALA A 5 -22.50 47.72 51.47
C ALA A 5 -21.89 47.42 50.09
N PRO A 6 -20.76 46.71 49.99
CA PRO A 6 -20.17 46.35 48.71
C PRO A 6 -20.89 45.12 48.14
N LEU A 7 -21.28 45.21 46.88
CA LEU A 7 -21.88 44.13 46.11
C LEU A 7 -20.76 43.15 45.69
N CYS A 8 -20.66 41.99 46.34
CA CYS A 8 -19.79 40.90 45.89
C CYS A 8 -20.36 40.30 44.60
N LEU A 9 -19.66 40.50 43.49
CA LEU A 9 -19.96 39.89 42.19
C LEU A 9 -19.36 38.49 42.13
N SER A 10 -20.17 37.46 42.41
CA SER A 10 -19.78 36.05 42.30
C SER A 10 -19.68 35.65 40.83
N LEU A 11 -18.46 35.44 40.33
CA LEU A 11 -18.24 34.87 38.99
C LEU A 11 -18.57 33.36 39.03
N LEU A 12 -19.72 32.96 38.48
CA LEU A 12 -20.04 31.56 38.20
C LEU A 12 -19.28 31.12 36.93
N VAL A 13 -18.21 30.35 37.12
CA VAL A 13 -17.52 29.67 36.01
C VAL A 13 -18.34 28.44 35.65
N ALA A 14 -19.11 28.53 34.56
CA ALA A 14 -19.80 27.38 33.98
C ALA A 14 -18.76 26.48 33.29
N THR A 15 -18.47 25.33 33.87
CA THR A 15 -17.66 24.28 33.24
C THR A 15 -18.48 23.61 32.14
N ALA A 16 -18.15 23.90 30.89
CA ALA A 16 -18.74 23.20 29.75
C ALA A 16 -18.27 21.72 29.77
N PHE A 17 -19.21 20.81 30.05
CA PHE A 17 -18.99 19.37 29.95
C PHE A 17 -18.97 19.01 28.46
N VAL A 18 -17.77 18.82 27.89
CA VAL A 18 -17.62 18.30 26.53
C VAL A 18 -17.78 16.78 26.60
N PRO A 19 -18.83 16.19 26.02
CA PRO A 19 -18.97 14.74 26.00
C PRO A 19 -17.83 14.14 25.16
N GLN A 20 -16.98 13.35 25.80
CA GLN A 20 -15.97 12.56 25.10
C GLN A 20 -16.70 11.51 24.26
N THR A 21 -16.63 11.65 22.94
CA THR A 21 -17.05 10.57 22.04
C THR A 21 -16.00 9.47 22.15
N GLU A 22 -16.26 8.48 22.99
CA GLU A 22 -15.42 7.30 23.11
C GLU A 22 -15.37 6.63 21.73
N ALA A 23 -14.17 6.58 21.14
CA ALA A 23 -13.97 5.93 19.86
C ALA A 23 -14.41 4.48 19.98
N ALA A 24 -15.32 4.05 19.10
CA ALA A 24 -15.79 2.66 19.07
C ALA A 24 -14.58 1.71 19.05
N PRO A 25 -14.58 0.64 19.87
CA PRO A 25 -13.45 -0.29 19.92
C PRO A 25 -13.15 -0.83 18.52
N PRO A 26 -11.87 -1.00 18.16
CA PRO A 26 -11.49 -1.54 16.87
C PRO A 26 -12.17 -2.89 16.69
N VAL A 27 -12.93 -3.03 15.62
CA VAL A 27 -13.62 -4.27 15.27
C VAL A 27 -12.55 -5.34 15.07
N VAL A 28 -12.36 -6.18 16.08
CA VAL A 28 -11.51 -7.37 16.00
C VAL A 28 -12.30 -8.39 15.16
N PRO A 29 -11.89 -8.73 13.92
CA PRO A 29 -12.61 -9.70 13.13
C PRO A 29 -12.46 -11.10 13.73
N ALA A 30 -13.43 -11.96 13.41
CA ALA A 30 -13.51 -13.32 13.93
C ALA A 30 -12.25 -14.16 13.62
N LYS A 31 -11.89 -15.05 14.54
CA LYS A 31 -10.84 -16.08 14.30
C LYS A 31 -11.19 -16.89 13.05
N GLY A 32 -10.19 -17.25 12.25
CA GLY A 32 -10.39 -17.99 11.00
C GLY A 32 -10.49 -17.12 9.75
N GLN A 33 -10.33 -15.79 9.88
CA GLN A 33 -10.46 -14.83 8.78
C GLN A 33 -9.33 -13.79 8.80
N TRP A 34 -9.08 -13.21 7.63
CA TRP A 34 -8.24 -12.03 7.46
C TRP A 34 -8.96 -10.97 6.64
N THR A 35 -8.63 -9.70 6.90
CA THR A 35 -9.10 -8.55 6.13
C THR A 35 -7.94 -7.58 5.94
N ALA A 36 -7.92 -6.89 4.81
CA ALA A 36 -6.99 -5.81 4.54
C ALA A 36 -7.64 -4.77 3.61
N SER A 37 -7.64 -3.52 4.03
CA SER A 37 -7.99 -2.40 3.19
C SER A 37 -7.06 -1.23 3.42
N GLY A 38 -6.91 -0.40 2.39
CA GLY A 38 -6.09 0.78 2.46
C GLY A 38 -5.68 1.26 1.09
N THR A 39 -4.42 1.66 0.96
CA THR A 39 -3.90 2.28 -0.26
C THR A 39 -2.71 1.52 -0.81
N LEU A 40 -2.70 1.30 -2.13
CA LEU A 40 -1.57 0.79 -2.89
C LEU A 40 -0.82 1.97 -3.53
N LEU A 41 0.51 1.94 -3.44
CA LEU A 41 1.44 2.67 -4.29
C LEU A 41 2.24 1.67 -5.11
N GLU A 42 2.37 1.89 -6.41
CA GLU A 42 3.23 1.10 -7.27
C GLU A 42 3.90 1.97 -8.32
N ALA A 43 5.13 1.62 -8.68
CA ALA A 43 5.80 2.11 -9.87
C ALA A 43 6.61 1.01 -10.52
N CYS A 44 6.74 1.10 -11.84
CA CYS A 44 7.50 0.12 -12.61
C CYS A 44 8.29 0.74 -13.75
N THR A 45 9.07 -0.09 -14.46
CA THR A 45 9.91 0.31 -15.59
C THR A 45 9.14 0.52 -16.90
N CYS A 46 7.84 0.25 -16.95
CA CYS A 46 7.04 0.44 -18.16
C CYS A 46 6.79 1.93 -18.48
N SER A 47 6.63 2.25 -19.76
CA SER A 47 6.16 3.56 -20.23
C SER A 47 4.77 3.88 -19.68
N VAL A 48 4.44 5.18 -19.66
CA VAL A 48 3.08 5.67 -19.34
C VAL A 48 2.27 5.82 -20.64
N PRO A 49 1.00 5.35 -20.69
CA PRO A 49 0.36 4.48 -19.71
C PRO A 49 0.94 3.06 -19.77
N CYS A 50 1.03 2.36 -18.63
CA CYS A 50 1.56 1.00 -18.60
C CYS A 50 0.65 0.04 -19.39
N SER A 51 1.20 -0.53 -20.46
CA SER A 51 0.56 -1.49 -21.36
C SER A 51 -0.02 -2.70 -20.63
N CYS A 52 0.63 -3.16 -19.56
CA CYS A 52 0.16 -4.30 -18.75
C CYS A 52 -1.25 -4.08 -18.18
N ASN A 53 -1.64 -2.83 -17.90
CA ASN A 53 -2.98 -2.52 -17.36
C ASN A 53 -4.09 -2.74 -18.41
N PHE A 54 -3.71 -2.97 -19.66
CA PHE A 54 -4.59 -3.21 -20.81
C PHE A 54 -4.44 -4.63 -21.37
N GLY A 55 -3.76 -5.53 -20.65
CA GLY A 55 -3.55 -6.92 -21.07
C GLY A 55 -2.41 -7.11 -22.09
N GLU A 56 -1.65 -6.05 -22.38
CA GLU A 56 -0.52 -6.09 -23.30
C GLU A 56 0.80 -6.41 -22.59
N PRO A 57 1.82 -6.94 -23.30
CA PRO A 57 3.15 -7.15 -22.75
C PRO A 57 3.79 -5.85 -22.20
N PRO A 58 4.81 -5.97 -21.32
CA PRO A 58 5.61 -4.81 -20.92
C PRO A 58 6.13 -4.02 -22.12
N SER A 59 6.20 -2.69 -21.98
CA SER A 59 6.68 -1.76 -22.99
C SER A 59 7.32 -0.55 -22.28
N PRO A 60 8.46 -0.02 -22.74
CA PRO A 60 9.11 -0.31 -24.03
C PRO A 60 10.01 -1.55 -24.00
N ASN A 61 10.30 -2.06 -22.80
CA ASN A 61 11.11 -3.25 -22.61
C ASN A 61 10.24 -4.50 -22.62
N HIS A 62 10.81 -5.65 -22.97
CA HIS A 62 10.16 -6.96 -22.85
C HIS A 62 10.01 -7.44 -21.39
N TYR A 63 10.37 -6.60 -20.41
CA TYR A 63 10.30 -6.87 -18.98
C TYR A 63 9.63 -5.71 -18.22
N CYS A 64 9.07 -6.03 -17.06
CA CYS A 64 8.56 -5.06 -16.10
C CYS A 64 9.21 -5.33 -14.74
N HIS A 65 9.91 -4.34 -14.19
CA HIS A 65 10.41 -4.38 -12.83
C HIS A 65 9.64 -3.36 -12.01
N ALA A 66 9.12 -3.78 -10.86
CA ALA A 66 8.17 -3.02 -10.08
C ALA A 66 8.62 -2.89 -8.63
N VAL A 67 8.29 -1.76 -8.01
CA VAL A 67 8.40 -1.52 -6.57
C VAL A 67 7.05 -1.01 -6.10
N PHE A 68 6.49 -1.64 -5.06
CA PHE A 68 5.13 -1.37 -4.62
C PHE A 68 4.98 -1.50 -3.10
N ALA A 69 3.92 -0.92 -2.56
CA ALA A 69 3.56 -1.04 -1.16
C ALA A 69 2.05 -0.89 -0.93
N TYR A 70 1.54 -1.69 -0.01
CA TYR A 70 0.20 -1.61 0.54
C TYR A 70 0.28 -0.99 1.94
N ARG A 71 -0.22 0.23 2.11
CA ARG A 71 -0.49 0.79 3.42
C ARG A 71 -1.78 0.19 3.96
N LEU A 72 -1.67 -0.54 5.07
CA LEU A 72 -2.79 -1.19 5.74
C LEU A 72 -3.51 -0.14 6.59
N GLU A 73 -4.58 0.46 6.09
CA GLU A 73 -5.39 1.43 6.85
C GLU A 73 -6.25 0.71 7.87
N LYS A 74 -6.83 -0.42 7.48
CA LYS A 74 -7.47 -1.38 8.38
C LYS A 74 -7.07 -2.79 7.96
N ALA A 75 -6.47 -3.56 8.86
CA ALA A 75 -6.11 -4.93 8.57
C ALA A 75 -6.08 -5.80 9.82
N SER A 76 -6.40 -7.07 9.66
CA SER A 76 -6.29 -8.05 10.74
C SER A 76 -6.11 -9.46 10.19
N TRP A 77 -5.44 -10.30 10.98
CA TRP A 77 -5.29 -11.72 10.74
C TRP A 77 -5.62 -12.50 12.01
N ASP A 78 -6.68 -13.32 12.00
CA ASP A 78 -7.12 -14.10 13.18
C ASP A 78 -7.29 -13.28 14.47
N GLY A 79 -7.79 -12.05 14.31
CA GLY A 79 -7.99 -11.09 15.41
C GLY A 79 -6.72 -10.33 15.84
N VAL A 80 -5.57 -10.58 15.22
CA VAL A 80 -4.37 -9.73 15.41
C VAL A 80 -4.51 -8.49 14.55
N ASP A 81 -4.62 -7.32 15.18
CA ASP A 81 -4.67 -6.03 14.49
C ASP A 81 -3.31 -5.70 13.84
N LEU A 82 -3.36 -5.37 12.55
CA LEU A 82 -2.22 -5.01 11.71
C LEU A 82 -2.40 -3.62 11.07
N SER A 83 -3.41 -2.87 11.51
CA SER A 83 -3.72 -1.54 11.01
C SER A 83 -2.58 -0.55 11.29
N GLY A 84 -2.34 0.37 10.35
CA GLY A 84 -1.27 1.36 10.40
C GLY A 84 0.10 0.88 9.91
N LEU A 85 0.29 -0.43 9.70
CA LEU A 85 1.51 -1.02 9.15
C LEU A 85 1.53 -0.94 7.62
N VAL A 86 2.71 -1.17 7.03
CA VAL A 86 2.91 -1.22 5.58
C VAL A 86 3.55 -2.55 5.17
N ILE A 87 3.08 -3.13 4.07
CA ILE A 87 3.75 -4.27 3.43
C ILE A 87 4.21 -3.81 2.05
N ALA A 88 5.47 -4.02 1.73
CA ALA A 88 6.09 -3.57 0.49
C ALA A 88 6.75 -4.74 -0.24
N GLY A 89 6.93 -4.58 -1.54
CA GLY A 89 7.53 -5.60 -2.38
C GLY A 89 8.23 -4.98 -3.56
N ALA A 90 9.15 -5.75 -4.13
CA ALA A 90 9.76 -5.43 -5.39
C ALA A 90 9.95 -6.71 -6.20
N ASP A 91 9.83 -6.56 -7.52
CA ASP A 91 10.11 -7.61 -8.50
C ASP A 91 11.08 -7.04 -9.53
N GLY A 92 12.19 -7.73 -9.73
CA GLY A 92 13.34 -7.21 -10.46
C GLY A 92 14.07 -8.30 -11.24
N PRO A 93 15.21 -7.97 -11.85
CA PRO A 93 15.91 -8.88 -12.76
C PRO A 93 16.45 -10.15 -12.08
N LYS A 94 16.58 -10.17 -10.75
CA LYS A 94 17.01 -11.36 -9.99
C LYS A 94 15.86 -12.11 -9.31
N GLY A 95 14.65 -11.56 -9.34
CA GLY A 95 13.48 -12.10 -8.67
C GLY A 95 12.81 -11.09 -7.74
N GLY A 96 12.02 -11.63 -6.83
CA GLY A 96 11.17 -10.86 -5.94
C GLY A 96 11.64 -10.86 -4.49
N ALA A 97 11.37 -9.78 -3.76
CA ALA A 97 11.49 -9.72 -2.31
C ALA A 97 10.34 -8.93 -1.69
N ALA A 98 10.01 -9.27 -0.44
CA ALA A 98 9.00 -8.60 0.34
C ALA A 98 9.62 -7.95 1.59
N PHE A 99 9.14 -6.75 1.89
CA PHE A 99 9.62 -5.89 2.96
C PHE A 99 8.47 -5.56 3.89
N LEU A 100 8.61 -5.92 5.17
CA LEU A 100 7.58 -5.75 6.17
C LEU A 100 7.95 -4.60 7.09
N ASP A 101 6.97 -3.81 7.49
CA ASP A 101 7.18 -2.69 8.41
C ASP A 101 7.85 -3.12 9.71
N GLU A 102 9.03 -2.57 10.00
CA GLU A 102 9.79 -2.87 11.21
C GLU A 102 9.07 -2.44 12.50
N ARG A 103 8.08 -1.54 12.39
CA ARG A 103 7.22 -1.11 13.51
C ARG A 103 6.31 -2.24 14.02
N ALA A 104 6.19 -3.35 13.28
CA ALA A 104 5.43 -4.51 13.73
C ALA A 104 6.03 -5.12 15.00
N THR A 105 5.21 -5.19 16.05
CA THR A 105 5.58 -5.82 17.33
C THR A 105 5.89 -7.31 17.15
N PRO A 106 6.67 -7.93 18.05
CA PRO A 106 6.95 -9.38 17.98
C PRO A 106 5.69 -10.26 17.83
N ALA A 107 4.59 -9.88 18.48
CA ALA A 107 3.30 -10.58 18.37
C ALA A 107 2.61 -10.41 17.00
N GLN A 108 2.79 -9.27 16.34
CA GLN A 108 2.21 -8.98 15.02
C GLN A 108 3.00 -9.64 13.87
N ARG A 109 4.31 -9.82 14.01
CA ARG A 109 5.19 -10.27 12.91
C ARG A 109 4.73 -11.55 12.20
N PRO A 110 4.33 -12.63 12.89
CA PRO A 110 3.85 -13.84 12.22
C PRO A 110 2.55 -13.60 11.44
N ALA A 111 1.64 -12.80 12.00
CA ALA A 111 0.39 -12.42 11.35
C ALA A 111 0.63 -11.55 10.11
N LEU A 112 1.54 -10.58 10.21
CA LEU A 112 1.91 -9.71 9.09
C LEU A 112 2.55 -10.50 7.94
N GLN A 113 3.42 -11.46 8.24
CA GLN A 113 4.00 -12.35 7.23
C GLN A 113 2.94 -13.16 6.49
N ARG A 114 1.98 -13.76 7.21
CA ARG A 114 0.88 -14.51 6.59
C ARG A 114 -0.02 -13.62 5.74
N LEU A 115 -0.37 -12.43 6.25
CA LEU A 115 -1.15 -11.45 5.51
C LEU A 115 -0.42 -11.02 4.22
N THR A 116 0.89 -10.76 4.31
CA THR A 116 1.70 -10.37 3.15
C THR A 116 1.64 -11.42 2.05
N ARG A 117 1.79 -12.71 2.38
CA ARG A 117 1.72 -13.80 1.40
C ARG A 117 0.38 -13.81 0.66
N VAL A 118 -0.75 -13.71 1.37
CA VAL A 118 -2.08 -13.78 0.73
C VAL A 118 -2.44 -12.52 -0.05
N VAL A 119 -2.00 -11.34 0.41
CA VAL A 119 -2.22 -10.09 -0.31
C VAL A 119 -1.41 -10.09 -1.60
N PHE A 120 -0.13 -10.46 -1.54
CA PHE A 120 0.74 -10.46 -2.73
C PHE A 120 0.35 -11.56 -3.73
N ALA A 121 -0.17 -12.70 -3.27
CA ALA A 121 -0.71 -13.73 -4.17
C ALA A 121 -1.93 -13.26 -4.99
N GLN A 122 -2.61 -12.19 -4.56
CA GLN A 122 -3.78 -11.60 -5.22
C GLN A 122 -3.50 -10.21 -5.83
N GLY A 123 -2.27 -9.70 -5.71
CA GLY A 123 -1.92 -8.33 -6.04
C GLY A 123 -0.43 -8.07 -5.92
N GLY A 124 0.37 -8.95 -6.50
CA GLY A 124 1.83 -8.90 -6.47
C GLY A 124 2.38 -9.76 -7.61
N PRO A 125 3.70 -9.85 -7.75
CA PRO A 125 4.31 -10.68 -8.79
C PRO A 125 3.98 -12.16 -8.58
N GLY A 126 3.94 -12.95 -9.65
CA GLY A 126 3.51 -14.36 -9.63
C GLY A 126 4.31 -15.29 -8.69
N ASN A 127 5.51 -14.88 -8.27
CA ASN A 127 6.36 -15.57 -7.29
C ASN A 127 6.11 -15.13 -5.82
N ALA A 128 5.09 -14.30 -5.57
CA ALA A 128 4.76 -13.77 -4.25
C ALA A 128 4.79 -14.77 -3.08
N PRO A 129 4.31 -16.03 -3.22
CA PRO A 129 4.34 -16.99 -2.12
C PRO A 129 5.76 -17.38 -1.67
N GLU A 130 6.77 -17.23 -2.53
CA GLU A 130 8.14 -17.71 -2.34
C GLU A 130 9.12 -16.57 -1.99
N MET A 131 8.66 -15.32 -2.01
CA MET A 131 9.50 -14.16 -1.72
C MET A 131 10.13 -14.24 -0.31
N PRO A 132 11.45 -13.98 -0.19
CA PRO A 132 12.07 -13.77 1.11
C PRO A 132 11.53 -12.50 1.76
N PHE A 133 11.44 -12.53 3.09
CA PHE A 133 11.01 -11.38 3.88
C PHE A 133 12.18 -10.72 4.59
N THR A 134 12.18 -9.39 4.60
CA THR A 134 13.04 -8.58 5.46
C THR A 134 12.19 -7.53 6.18
N PHE A 135 12.44 -7.28 7.46
CA PHE A 135 11.83 -6.14 8.15
C PHE A 135 12.63 -4.88 7.87
N ALA A 136 11.95 -3.78 7.54
CA ALA A 136 12.57 -2.51 7.21
C ALA A 136 11.65 -1.34 7.54
N SER A 137 12.24 -0.15 7.67
CA SER A 137 11.46 1.10 7.65
C SER A 137 10.77 1.26 6.29
N VAL A 138 9.49 1.63 6.29
CA VAL A 138 8.74 1.86 5.05
C VAL A 138 8.01 3.19 5.14
N THR A 139 8.38 4.12 4.26
CA THR A 139 7.64 5.37 4.05
C THR A 139 6.68 5.19 2.88
N HIS A 140 5.38 5.31 3.14
CA HIS A 140 4.33 5.34 2.13
C HIS A 140 3.55 6.65 2.26
N SER A 141 3.74 7.58 1.31
CA SER A 141 3.17 8.92 1.40
C SER A 141 2.47 9.35 0.10
N ILE A 142 1.34 10.04 0.29
CA ILE A 142 0.55 10.69 -0.75
C ILE A 142 0.25 12.09 -0.22
N ALA A 143 0.77 13.11 -0.89
CA ALA A 143 0.61 14.52 -0.53
C ALA A 143 0.15 15.31 -1.75
N GLY A 144 -1.15 15.56 -1.84
CA GLY A 144 -1.75 16.11 -3.06
C GLY A 144 -1.47 15.19 -4.25
N ASN A 145 -0.75 15.72 -5.25
CA ASN A 145 -0.36 14.97 -6.44
C ASN A 145 1.00 14.26 -6.31
N ASP A 146 1.66 14.34 -5.17
CA ASP A 146 2.99 13.78 -4.97
C ASP A 146 2.90 12.42 -4.27
N LEU A 147 3.51 11.41 -4.89
CA LEU A 147 3.55 10.03 -4.43
C LEU A 147 4.99 9.70 -4.04
N LYS A 148 5.17 9.07 -2.88
CA LYS A 148 6.50 8.64 -2.42
C LYS A 148 6.44 7.29 -1.72
N LEU A 149 7.30 6.39 -2.17
CA LEU A 149 7.62 5.14 -1.49
C LEU A 149 9.13 5.11 -1.21
N ARG A 150 9.52 4.79 0.03
CA ARG A 150 10.90 4.50 0.43
C ARG A 150 10.90 3.26 1.31
N ILE A 151 11.76 2.30 1.01
CA ILE A 151 11.93 1.05 1.74
C ILE A 151 13.38 1.00 2.22
N GLY A 152 13.57 1.05 3.54
CA GLY A 152 14.87 1.03 4.20
C GLY A 152 15.93 1.86 3.46
N ASP A 153 17.10 1.25 3.30
CA ASP A 153 18.16 1.79 2.46
C ASP A 153 18.07 1.30 1.01
N VAL A 154 17.35 0.22 0.74
CA VAL A 154 17.32 -0.47 -0.56
C VAL A 154 16.72 0.35 -1.71
N GLY A 155 15.78 1.25 -1.44
CA GLY A 155 15.34 2.22 -2.46
C GLY A 155 13.88 2.61 -2.37
N GLY A 156 13.30 2.95 -3.52
CA GLY A 156 11.90 3.29 -3.68
C GLY A 156 11.66 4.17 -4.90
N PHE A 157 10.60 4.98 -4.87
CA PHE A 157 10.27 5.89 -5.95
C PHE A 157 9.61 7.18 -5.47
N THR A 158 9.69 8.18 -6.34
CA THR A 158 8.84 9.36 -6.31
C THR A 158 8.07 9.43 -7.61
N ALA A 159 6.81 9.85 -7.56
CA ALA A 159 5.98 10.03 -8.73
C ALA A 159 5.02 11.19 -8.53
N ARG A 160 4.49 11.70 -9.64
CA ARG A 160 3.40 12.67 -9.62
C ARG A 160 2.19 12.12 -10.35
N VAL A 161 1.01 12.44 -9.85
CA VAL A 161 -0.27 12.12 -10.49
C VAL A 161 -0.36 12.82 -11.84
N ILE A 162 -0.85 12.10 -12.85
CA ILE A 162 -1.13 12.65 -14.17
C ILE A 162 -2.51 13.30 -14.12
N ILE A 163 -2.55 14.60 -14.38
CA ILE A 163 -3.79 15.38 -14.43
C ILE A 163 -4.34 15.35 -15.86
N GLY A 164 -5.64 15.13 -15.96
CA GLY A 164 -6.37 15.07 -17.22
C GLY A 164 -6.47 16.43 -17.89
N ARG A 165 -7.06 16.44 -19.09
CA ARG A 165 -7.20 17.64 -19.93
C ARG A 165 -7.94 18.80 -19.24
N ASP A 166 -8.78 18.50 -18.25
CA ASP A 166 -9.52 19.50 -17.49
C ASP A 166 -8.65 20.28 -16.46
N GLY A 167 -7.38 19.90 -16.31
CA GLY A 167 -6.43 20.55 -15.42
C GLY A 167 -6.66 20.32 -13.93
N LYS A 168 -7.61 19.46 -13.54
CA LYS A 168 -7.99 19.24 -12.14
C LYS A 168 -8.25 17.78 -11.77
N THR A 169 -8.74 16.96 -12.69
CA THR A 169 -9.11 15.58 -12.39
C THR A 169 -7.99 14.64 -12.81
N PRO A 170 -7.58 13.68 -11.97
CA PRO A 170 -6.58 12.70 -12.37
C PRO A 170 -7.02 11.83 -13.55
N VAL A 171 -6.06 11.37 -14.35
CA VAL A 171 -6.27 10.26 -15.28
C VAL A 171 -6.41 8.97 -14.47
N VAL A 172 -7.50 8.23 -14.70
CA VAL A 172 -7.83 7.01 -13.97
C VAL A 172 -8.10 5.87 -14.95
N VAL A 173 -7.54 4.70 -14.65
CA VAL A 173 -7.98 3.44 -15.24
C VAL A 173 -8.95 2.79 -14.25
N GLU A 174 -10.21 2.69 -14.64
CA GLU A 174 -11.25 2.00 -13.88
C GLU A 174 -11.19 0.49 -14.17
N ASN A 175 -11.54 -0.34 -13.20
CA ASN A 175 -11.51 -1.81 -13.28
C ASN A 175 -10.14 -2.36 -13.71
N ASN A 176 -9.10 -1.99 -12.95
CA ASN A 176 -7.73 -2.40 -13.23
C ASN A 176 -7.61 -3.92 -13.29
N THR A 177 -6.89 -4.43 -14.31
CA THR A 177 -6.71 -5.86 -14.58
C THR A 177 -5.48 -6.45 -13.88
N VAL A 178 -4.58 -5.60 -13.39
CA VAL A 178 -3.26 -6.02 -12.88
C VAL A 178 -3.18 -5.94 -11.36
N TRP A 179 -3.63 -4.83 -10.78
CA TRP A 179 -3.56 -4.58 -9.35
C TRP A 179 -4.97 -4.62 -8.73
N PRO A 180 -5.13 -5.07 -7.47
CA PRO A 180 -6.43 -5.19 -6.80
C PRO A 180 -6.96 -3.83 -6.31
N ILE A 181 -6.92 -2.82 -7.20
CA ILE A 181 -7.46 -1.48 -7.00
C ILE A 181 -8.54 -1.24 -8.06
N ALA A 182 -9.77 -1.00 -7.62
CA ALA A 182 -10.89 -0.76 -8.55
C ALA A 182 -10.67 0.51 -9.39
N ARG A 183 -10.02 1.53 -8.79
CA ARG A 183 -9.70 2.81 -9.42
C ARG A 183 -8.19 3.02 -9.38
N ALA A 184 -7.52 2.83 -10.51
CA ALA A 184 -6.08 3.02 -10.64
C ALA A 184 -5.78 4.43 -11.13
N ILE A 185 -5.43 5.31 -10.20
CA ILE A 185 -5.02 6.68 -10.52
C ILE A 185 -3.59 6.63 -11.08
N LYS A 186 -3.41 7.18 -12.27
CA LYS A 186 -2.18 7.07 -13.03
C LYS A 186 -1.20 8.17 -12.63
N GLY A 187 0.05 7.79 -12.48
CA GLY A 187 1.17 8.67 -12.19
C GLY A 187 2.35 8.43 -13.13
N LYS A 188 3.29 9.36 -13.07
CA LYS A 188 4.58 9.29 -13.76
C LYS A 188 5.70 9.46 -12.75
N THR A 189 6.68 8.56 -12.77
CA THR A 189 7.81 8.62 -11.84
C THR A 189 8.68 9.84 -12.12
N GLY A 190 9.12 10.52 -11.06
CA GLY A 190 10.28 11.41 -11.12
C GLY A 190 11.57 10.60 -10.99
N SER A 191 11.56 9.59 -10.12
CA SER A 191 12.65 8.62 -9.96
C SER A 191 12.10 7.29 -9.46
N LEU A 192 12.67 6.19 -9.92
CA LEU A 192 12.52 4.83 -9.39
C LEU A 192 13.93 4.25 -9.29
N ASN A 193 14.45 4.13 -8.06
CA ASN A 193 15.79 3.63 -7.81
C ASN A 193 15.71 2.59 -6.70
N PHE A 194 16.18 1.37 -6.98
CA PHE A 194 16.11 0.25 -6.06
C PHE A 194 17.30 -0.68 -6.25
N LEU A 195 17.89 -1.13 -5.15
CA LEU A 195 18.98 -2.09 -5.13
C LEU A 195 18.83 -3.02 -3.93
N ASP A 196 18.54 -4.28 -4.20
CA ASP A 196 18.52 -5.35 -3.21
C ASP A 196 19.22 -6.59 -3.77
N LYS A 197 19.76 -7.43 -2.88
CA LYS A 197 20.49 -8.64 -3.28
C LYS A 197 19.61 -9.69 -3.98
N ASN A 198 18.34 -9.80 -3.58
CA ASN A 198 17.39 -10.77 -4.13
C ASN A 198 16.64 -10.23 -5.34
N VAL A 199 16.44 -8.90 -5.40
CA VAL A 199 15.70 -8.23 -6.48
C VAL A 199 16.62 -7.82 -7.63
N GLY A 200 17.85 -7.41 -7.33
CA GLY A 200 18.75 -6.75 -8.27
C GLY A 200 18.56 -5.22 -8.30
N ALA A 201 19.15 -4.59 -9.31
CA ALA A 201 19.08 -3.15 -9.51
C ALA A 201 17.88 -2.79 -10.40
N ILE A 202 17.12 -1.78 -10.01
CA ILE A 202 16.06 -1.13 -10.80
C ILE A 202 16.39 0.36 -10.83
N SER A 203 16.47 0.93 -12.02
CA SER A 203 16.70 2.37 -12.22
C SER A 203 15.84 2.85 -13.38
N ALA A 204 14.93 3.77 -13.11
CA ALA A 204 14.07 4.37 -14.12
C ALA A 204 13.59 5.77 -13.72
N SER A 205 13.11 6.53 -14.69
CA SER A 205 12.48 7.83 -14.49
C SER A 205 11.51 8.10 -15.63
N GLY A 206 10.44 8.85 -15.37
CA GLY A 206 9.43 9.13 -16.38
C GLY A 206 8.59 7.91 -16.77
N THR A 207 8.60 6.86 -15.94
CA THR A 207 7.89 5.59 -16.14
C THR A 207 6.58 5.56 -15.36
N ASN A 208 5.83 4.46 -15.50
CA ASN A 208 4.53 4.29 -14.88
C ASN A 208 4.58 4.29 -13.35
N ALA A 209 3.59 4.96 -12.77
CA ALA A 209 3.16 4.77 -11.39
C ALA A 209 1.64 4.58 -11.33
N ASN A 210 1.18 3.84 -10.33
CA ASN A 210 -0.21 3.65 -9.98
C ASN A 210 -0.42 3.97 -8.49
N TYR A 211 -1.57 4.53 -8.16
CA TYR A 211 -2.07 4.45 -6.81
C TYR A 211 -3.58 4.28 -6.77
N GLY A 212 -4.08 3.65 -5.72
CA GLY A 212 -5.51 3.42 -5.57
C GLY A 212 -5.87 2.76 -4.25
N LYS A 213 -7.16 2.75 -3.94
CA LYS A 213 -7.69 2.06 -2.76
C LYS A 213 -7.92 0.59 -3.08
N PHE A 214 -7.56 -0.28 -2.13
CA PHE A 214 -7.82 -1.71 -2.18
C PHE A 214 -8.65 -2.15 -0.97
N THR A 215 -9.43 -3.21 -1.17
CA THR A 215 -10.15 -3.93 -0.10
C THR A 215 -10.13 -5.41 -0.43
N MET A 216 -9.67 -6.22 0.51
CA MET A 216 -9.48 -7.65 0.35
C MET A 216 -9.84 -8.37 1.66
N ALA A 217 -10.36 -9.58 1.55
CA ALA A 217 -10.68 -10.43 2.69
C ALA A 217 -10.65 -11.90 2.29
N GLY A 218 -10.50 -12.78 3.27
CA GLY A 218 -10.55 -14.21 3.04
C GLY A 218 -10.51 -15.03 4.33
N ALA A 219 -10.57 -16.35 4.19
CA ALA A 219 -10.31 -17.27 5.29
C ALA A 219 -8.80 -17.34 5.58
N SER A 220 -8.42 -17.45 6.86
CA SER A 220 -7.02 -17.57 7.30
C SER A 220 -6.48 -19.01 7.28
N GLY A 221 -7.27 -19.96 6.78
CA GLY A 221 -6.85 -21.34 6.55
C GLY A 221 -5.67 -21.46 5.57
N THR A 222 -5.06 -22.64 5.51
CA THR A 222 -3.90 -22.91 4.63
C THR A 222 -4.18 -22.49 3.20
N VAL A 223 -3.31 -21.60 2.71
CA VAL A 223 -3.28 -21.10 1.33
C VAL A 223 -3.24 -22.28 0.37
N THR A 224 -4.40 -22.74 -0.09
CA THR A 224 -4.46 -23.64 -1.24
C THR A 224 -4.09 -22.83 -2.46
N LYS A 225 -3.10 -23.34 -3.20
CA LYS A 225 -2.66 -22.83 -4.51
C LYS A 225 -3.89 -22.76 -5.43
N LYS A 226 -4.62 -21.64 -5.44
CA LYS A 226 -5.50 -21.31 -6.54
C LYS A 226 -4.60 -20.58 -7.53
N ALA A 227 -4.03 -21.34 -8.45
CA ALA A 227 -3.38 -20.79 -9.62
C ALA A 227 -4.43 -19.99 -10.40
N SER A 228 -4.49 -18.69 -10.15
CA SER A 228 -5.12 -17.78 -11.09
C SER A 228 -4.14 -17.60 -12.24
N ALA A 229 -4.19 -18.53 -13.18
CA ALA A 229 -3.63 -18.35 -14.50
C ALA A 229 -4.46 -17.23 -15.17
N THR A 230 -4.04 -15.98 -14.98
CA THR A 230 -4.32 -14.79 -15.82
C THR A 230 -3.88 -13.46 -15.20
N GLY A 231 -3.49 -13.39 -13.92
CA GLY A 231 -3.29 -12.10 -13.22
C GLY A 231 -1.88 -11.79 -12.70
N SER A 232 -0.84 -12.49 -13.16
CA SER A 232 0.52 -12.08 -12.77
C SER A 232 0.86 -10.77 -13.47
N CYS A 233 1.25 -9.76 -12.70
CA CYS A 233 1.77 -8.48 -13.21
C CYS A 233 2.93 -8.67 -14.22
N CYS A 234 3.56 -9.84 -14.19
CA CYS A 234 4.50 -10.35 -15.19
C CYS A 234 4.17 -11.81 -15.51
N GLY A 235 3.60 -12.06 -16.69
CA GLY A 235 3.61 -13.40 -17.27
C GLY A 235 5.03 -13.95 -17.19
N THR A 236 5.14 -15.19 -16.70
CA THR A 236 6.39 -15.92 -16.49
C THR A 236 7.45 -15.58 -17.54
N HIS A 237 8.65 -15.24 -17.08
CA HIS A 237 9.88 -15.33 -17.86
C HIS A 237 9.98 -16.74 -18.48
N ALA A 238 9.40 -16.89 -19.66
CA ALA A 238 9.73 -17.97 -20.57
C ALA A 238 10.48 -17.29 -21.70
N ALA A 239 11.81 -17.28 -21.57
CA ALA A 239 12.68 -17.13 -22.70
C ALA A 239 12.20 -18.08 -23.81
N ARG A 240 11.82 -17.51 -24.95
CA ARG A 240 11.90 -18.14 -26.26
C ARG A 240 12.49 -17.12 -27.20
#